data_AF-A0A4P8GUN0-F1
#
_entry.id   AF-A0A4P8GUN0-F1
#
_cell.length_a   1.000
_cell.length_b   1.000
_cell.length_c   1.000
_cell.angle_alpha   90.00
_cell.angle_beta   90.00
_cell.angle_gamma   90.00
#
_symmetry.space_group_name_H-M   'P 1'
#
loop_
_entity.id
_entity.type
_entity.pdbx_description
1 polymer ?
#
loop_
_entity_poly.entity_id
_entity_poly.type
_entity_poly.pdbx_seq_one_letter_code
_entity_poly.pdbx_strand_id
1 'polypeptide(L)'
;MSAWRRYDSHLIPAFHERFEQRWGMGTAPFLDPEAHEEPLPRAQWIHPETGAALAVVPIWTPDDSQHRSFGVFYLPPSGDIWVLRPGFTGYLEASADDSEHLVTLRNDAFKKALGHAKEFLFGADEAVH
;
A
#
# COMPACT_ATOMS: atom_id res chain seq x y z
N MET A 1 -12.54 -3.83 -19.81
CA MET A 1 -12.48 -4.46 -18.48
C MET A 1 -11.03 -4.76 -18.18
N SER A 2 -10.50 -4.07 -17.19
CA SER A 2 -9.17 -4.29 -16.62
C SER A 2 -9.05 -5.75 -16.13
N ALA A 3 -7.99 -6.46 -16.55
CA ALA A 3 -7.76 -7.84 -16.08
C ALA A 3 -7.21 -7.90 -14.63
N TRP A 4 -7.11 -6.76 -13.96
CA TRP A 4 -6.69 -6.63 -12.57
C TRP A 4 -7.69 -7.26 -11.59
N ARG A 5 -7.19 -8.16 -10.74
CA ARG A 5 -7.98 -8.83 -9.70
C ARG A 5 -7.50 -8.40 -8.33
N ARG A 6 -8.45 -8.03 -7.47
CA ARG A 6 -8.17 -7.74 -6.06
C ARG A 6 -7.81 -9.04 -5.33
N TYR A 7 -6.74 -9.00 -4.54
CA TYR A 7 -6.16 -10.19 -3.92
C TYR A 7 -5.77 -9.92 -2.46
N ASP A 8 -6.71 -9.58 -1.58
CA ASP A 8 -6.33 -9.12 -0.23
C ASP A 8 -5.84 -10.25 0.73
N SER A 9 -5.86 -11.51 0.30
CA SER A 9 -5.66 -12.71 1.14
C SER A 9 -4.24 -12.83 1.71
N HIS A 10 -3.22 -13.00 0.86
CA HIS A 10 -1.83 -13.21 1.27
C HIS A 10 -0.93 -12.23 0.54
N LEU A 11 0.15 -11.76 1.17
CA LEU A 11 1.12 -10.93 0.46
C LEU A 11 1.64 -11.71 -0.75
N ILE A 12 1.66 -11.09 -1.93
CA ILE A 12 2.21 -11.72 -3.13
C ILE A 12 3.71 -11.92 -2.88
N PRO A 13 4.26 -13.15 -2.94
CA PRO A 13 5.67 -13.41 -2.61
C PRO A 13 6.65 -12.56 -3.42
N ALA A 14 6.31 -12.30 -4.69
CA ALA A 14 7.10 -11.44 -5.57
C ALA A 14 7.24 -9.99 -5.05
N PHE A 15 6.26 -9.48 -4.28
CA PHE A 15 6.41 -8.18 -3.62
C PHE A 15 7.48 -8.24 -2.54
N HIS A 16 7.45 -9.25 -1.68
CA HIS A 16 8.42 -9.40 -0.61
C HIS A 16 9.85 -9.51 -1.17
N GLU A 17 10.07 -10.44 -2.10
CA GLU A 17 11.39 -10.70 -2.70
C GLU A 17 11.96 -9.47 -3.40
N ARG A 18 11.15 -8.78 -4.21
CA ARG A 18 11.60 -7.60 -4.97
C ARG A 18 11.82 -6.39 -4.06
N PHE A 19 11.05 -6.29 -2.98
CA PHE A 19 11.22 -5.23 -2.00
C PHE A 19 12.54 -5.39 -1.26
N GLU A 20 12.84 -6.60 -0.78
CA GLU A 20 14.10 -6.89 -0.13
C GLU A 20 15.30 -6.76 -1.07
N GLN A 21 15.15 -7.13 -2.35
CA GLN A 21 16.20 -6.91 -3.35
C GLN A 21 16.53 -5.43 -3.54
N ARG A 22 15.54 -4.55 -3.46
CA ARG A 22 15.69 -3.12 -3.72
C ARG A 22 16.12 -2.30 -2.50
N TRP A 23 15.60 -2.62 -1.32
CA TRP A 23 15.84 -1.85 -0.09
C TRP A 23 16.66 -2.61 0.97
N GLY A 24 16.84 -3.92 0.82
CA GLY A 24 17.63 -4.76 1.73
C GLY A 24 16.81 -5.86 2.39
N MET A 25 17.46 -6.96 2.79
CA MET A 25 16.81 -8.02 3.55
C MET A 25 16.26 -7.47 4.88
N GLY A 26 15.02 -7.82 5.22
CA GLY A 26 14.37 -7.32 6.43
C GLY A 26 13.81 -5.90 6.33
N THR A 27 13.78 -5.28 5.14
CA THR A 27 13.08 -4.00 4.93
C THR A 27 11.63 -4.16 4.51
N ALA A 28 11.15 -5.39 4.32
CA ALA A 28 9.76 -5.71 3.98
C ALA A 28 8.78 -5.96 5.16
N PRO A 29 9.07 -5.72 6.46
CA PRO A 29 8.17 -6.16 7.54
C PRO A 29 6.82 -5.43 7.50
N PHE A 30 6.76 -4.21 6.97
CA PHE A 30 5.49 -3.49 6.78
C PHE A 30 4.67 -3.96 5.56
N LEU A 31 5.25 -4.78 4.67
CA LEU A 31 4.49 -5.48 3.62
C LEU A 31 3.74 -6.69 4.19
N ASP A 32 4.23 -7.24 5.29
CA ASP A 32 3.68 -8.41 5.93
C ASP A 32 2.77 -8.03 7.11
N PRO A 33 1.43 -8.07 6.96
CA PRO A 33 0.53 -7.77 8.05
C PRO A 33 0.58 -8.83 9.16
N GLU A 34 1.14 -10.02 8.93
CA GLU A 34 1.37 -11.00 10.00
C GLU A 34 2.54 -10.59 10.91
N ALA A 35 3.37 -9.62 10.48
CA ALA A 35 4.43 -9.05 11.31
C ALA A 35 3.93 -8.01 12.33
N HIS A 36 2.65 -7.66 12.31
CA HIS A 36 2.05 -6.67 13.21
C HIS A 36 0.93 -7.27 14.06
N GLU A 37 0.91 -6.92 15.35
CA GLU A 37 -0.13 -7.36 16.30
C GLU A 37 -1.52 -6.80 15.94
N GLU A 38 -1.58 -5.68 15.20
CA GLU A 38 -2.82 -5.07 14.74
C GLU A 38 -3.00 -5.21 13.22
N PRO A 39 -4.22 -5.55 12.74
CA PRO A 39 -4.49 -5.64 11.31
C PRO A 39 -4.41 -4.25 10.67
N LEU A 40 -3.33 -4.02 9.91
CA LEU A 40 -3.15 -2.78 9.16
C LEU A 40 -3.92 -2.84 7.84
N PRO A 41 -4.58 -1.73 7.42
CA PRO A 41 -5.29 -1.71 6.16
C PRO A 41 -4.33 -1.88 4.98
N ARG A 42 -4.57 -2.94 4.20
CA ARG A 42 -3.83 -3.33 3.01
C ARG A 42 -4.80 -3.55 1.86
N ALA A 43 -4.42 -3.12 0.67
CA ALA A 43 -5.10 -3.52 -0.56
C ALA A 43 -4.08 -3.92 -1.61
N GLN A 44 -4.35 -4.98 -2.34
CA GLN A 44 -3.45 -5.43 -3.38
C GLN A 44 -4.20 -6.01 -4.58
N TRP A 45 -3.58 -5.86 -5.74
CA TRP A 45 -4.11 -6.30 -7.02
C TRP A 45 -3.04 -7.05 -7.79
N ILE A 46 -3.48 -8.02 -8.58
CA ILE A 46 -2.64 -8.79 -9.49
C ILE A 46 -3.25 -8.76 -10.89
N HIS A 47 -2.41 -8.63 -11.90
CA HIS A 47 -2.76 -8.82 -13.29
C HIS A 47 -2.33 -10.23 -13.70
N PRO A 48 -3.23 -11.24 -13.67
CA PRO A 48 -2.87 -12.65 -13.80
C PRO A 48 -2.22 -12.99 -15.14
N GLU A 49 -2.52 -12.24 -16.19
CA GLU A 49 -1.98 -12.48 -17.54
C GLU A 49 -0.53 -12.00 -17.69
N THR A 50 -0.13 -10.99 -16.92
CA THR A 50 1.20 -10.36 -17.06
C THR A 50 2.07 -10.58 -15.83
N GLY A 51 1.50 -11.00 -14.71
CA GLY A 51 2.20 -11.10 -13.43
C GLY A 51 2.47 -9.74 -12.78
N ALA A 52 1.98 -8.63 -13.35
CA ALA A 52 2.06 -7.33 -12.71
C ALA A 52 1.26 -7.33 -11.40
N ALA A 53 1.71 -6.59 -10.40
CA ALA A 53 1.03 -6.46 -9.13
C ALA A 53 1.05 -5.01 -8.62
N LEU A 54 0.09 -4.66 -7.79
CA LEU A 54 0.04 -3.36 -7.12
C LEU A 54 -0.35 -3.57 -5.66
N ALA A 55 0.32 -2.89 -4.73
CA ALA A 55 0.03 -2.97 -3.31
C ALA A 55 -0.05 -1.57 -2.69
N VAL A 56 -1.02 -1.38 -1.80
CA VAL A 56 -1.17 -0.20 -0.94
C VAL A 56 -0.90 -0.65 0.48
N VAL A 57 0.15 -0.09 1.07
CA VAL A 57 0.66 -0.48 2.40
C VAL A 57 1.07 0.76 3.19
N PRO A 58 1.02 0.71 4.52
CA PRO A 58 1.59 1.76 5.35
C PRO A 58 3.11 1.82 5.20
N ILE A 59 3.66 3.04 5.13
CA ILE A 59 5.09 3.34 5.16
C ILE A 59 5.38 4.06 6.48
N TRP A 60 6.49 3.67 7.11
CA TRP A 60 7.03 4.32 8.29
C TRP A 60 8.33 5.02 7.95
N THR A 61 8.42 6.29 8.34
CA THR A 61 9.69 7.01 8.37
C THR A 61 10.42 6.68 9.68
N PRO A 62 11.67 6.19 9.64
CA PRO A 62 12.40 5.81 10.85
C PRO A 62 12.65 7.00 11.78
N ASP A 63 12.72 8.22 11.24
CA ASP A 63 12.93 9.46 12.00
C ASP A 63 11.64 10.08 12.55
N ASP A 64 10.47 9.54 12.21
CA ASP A 64 9.19 10.14 12.58
C ASP A 64 8.12 9.09 12.89
N SER A 65 7.96 8.82 14.18
CA SER A 65 6.95 7.90 14.69
C SER A 65 5.53 8.47 14.61
N GLN A 66 5.37 9.78 14.36
CA GLN A 66 4.07 10.44 14.30
C GLN A 66 3.59 10.61 12.87
N HIS A 67 4.48 10.75 11.89
CA HIS A 67 4.09 10.88 10.49
C HIS A 67 4.01 9.50 9.84
N ARG A 68 2.78 9.02 9.68
CA ARG A 68 2.47 7.80 8.94
C ARG A 68 2.01 8.16 7.54
N SER A 69 2.32 7.32 6.55
CA SER A 69 1.80 7.52 5.19
C SER A 69 1.45 6.20 4.55
N PHE A 70 0.60 6.22 3.52
CA PHE A 70 0.37 5.04 2.68
C PHE A 70 1.14 5.16 1.37
N GLY A 71 1.95 4.14 1.08
CA GLY A 71 2.64 3.98 -0.18
C GLY A 71 1.84 3.15 -1.15
N VAL A 72 1.89 3.52 -2.43
CA VAL A 72 1.35 2.71 -3.52
C VAL A 72 2.55 2.13 -4.28
N PHE A 73 2.74 0.83 -4.23
CA PHE A 73 3.83 0.13 -4.87
C PHE A 73 3.32 -0.62 -6.08
N TYR A 74 3.87 -0.33 -7.25
CA TYR A 74 3.59 -1.04 -8.48
C TYR A 74 4.77 -1.96 -8.80
N LEU A 75 4.47 -3.23 -8.98
CA LEU A 75 5.39 -4.25 -9.45
C LEU A 75 5.07 -4.54 -10.93
N PRO A 76 5.90 -4.10 -11.88
CA PRO A 76 5.74 -4.47 -13.28
C PRO A 76 6.01 -5.98 -13.49
N PRO A 77 5.55 -6.55 -14.61
CA PRO A 77 5.87 -7.94 -15.03
C PRO A 77 7.37 -8.26 -15.03
N SER A 78 8.20 -7.25 -15.25
CA SER A 78 9.65 -7.36 -15.29
C SER A 78 10.25 -6.03 -14.88
N GLY A 79 11.31 -6.07 -14.08
CA GLY A 79 12.01 -4.88 -13.59
C GLY A 79 11.84 -4.67 -12.09
N ASP A 80 12.17 -3.46 -11.65
CA ASP A 80 12.14 -3.06 -10.24
C ASP A 80 10.74 -2.65 -9.78
N ILE A 81 10.55 -2.53 -8.47
CA ILE A 81 9.35 -1.93 -7.86
C ILE A 81 9.33 -0.43 -8.10
N TRP A 82 8.18 0.08 -8.52
CA TRP A 82 7.90 1.50 -8.72
C TRP A 82 7.10 1.99 -7.53
N VAL A 83 7.58 3.05 -6.89
CA VAL A 83 6.81 3.74 -5.84
C VAL A 83 5.97 4.81 -6.51
N LEU A 84 4.68 4.54 -6.66
CA LEU A 84 3.72 5.57 -7.00
C LEU A 84 3.57 6.42 -5.74
N ARG A 85 3.89 7.71 -5.82
CA ARG A 85 3.74 8.66 -4.72
C ARG A 85 2.40 9.38 -4.87
N PRO A 86 1.31 8.88 -4.26
CA PRO A 86 0.01 9.51 -4.35
C PRO A 86 -0.07 10.77 -3.47
N GLY A 87 0.64 11.85 -3.81
CA GLY A 87 0.52 13.12 -3.08
C GLY A 87 0.52 13.00 -1.54
N PHE A 88 -0.35 13.76 -0.85
CA PHE A 88 -0.51 13.72 0.61
C PHE A 88 -1.39 12.52 1.06
N THR A 89 -0.79 11.33 1.18
CA THR A 89 -1.32 10.19 1.96
C THR A 89 -0.79 10.15 3.39
N GLY A 90 -0.16 11.23 3.86
CA GLY A 90 0.30 11.37 5.23
C GLY A 90 -0.87 11.55 6.20
N TYR A 91 -0.77 10.92 7.36
CA TYR A 91 -1.60 11.20 8.54
C TYR A 91 -0.71 11.27 9.78
N LEU A 92 -1.13 12.08 10.75
CA LEU A 92 -0.47 12.19 12.04
C LEU A 92 -1.04 11.13 12.98
N GLU A 93 -0.18 10.27 13.48
CA GLU A 93 -0.43 9.41 14.62
C GLU A 93 -0.24 10.24 15.90
N ALA A 94 -1.34 10.83 16.37
CA ALA A 94 -1.43 11.49 17.67
C ALA A 94 -1.19 10.52 18.83
N SER A 95 -0.73 11.05 19.97
CA SER A 95 -0.59 10.30 21.22
C SER A 95 -1.92 9.65 21.63
N ALA A 96 -1.82 8.43 22.18
CA ALA A 96 -2.86 7.41 22.44
C ALA A 96 -4.21 7.83 23.08
N ASP A 97 -4.46 9.10 23.39
CA ASP A 97 -5.69 9.58 24.04
C ASP A 97 -6.90 9.72 23.09
N ASP A 98 -6.75 9.52 21.77
CA ASP A 98 -7.86 9.69 20.81
C ASP A 98 -7.88 8.61 19.70
N SER A 99 -7.96 7.35 20.12
CA SER A 99 -7.89 6.16 19.26
C SER A 99 -8.91 6.13 18.12
N GLU A 100 -10.13 6.67 18.31
CA GLU A 100 -11.15 6.73 17.25
C GLU A 100 -10.79 7.74 16.15
N HIS A 101 -10.23 8.88 16.54
CA HIS A 101 -9.76 9.90 15.61
C HIS A 101 -8.58 9.37 14.76
N LEU A 102 -7.67 8.61 15.39
CA LEU A 102 -6.57 7.93 14.72
C LEU A 102 -7.05 6.93 13.67
N VAL A 103 -8.01 6.08 14.03
CA VAL A 103 -8.60 5.09 13.10
C VAL A 103 -9.24 5.80 11.92
N THR A 104 -9.91 6.93 12.15
CA THR A 104 -10.54 7.74 11.09
C THR A 104 -9.49 8.33 10.13
N LEU A 105 -8.45 8.97 10.65
CA LEU A 105 -7.37 9.57 9.85
C LEU A 105 -6.62 8.50 9.04
N ARG A 106 -6.31 7.36 9.67
CA ARG A 106 -5.69 6.20 9.00
C ARG A 106 -6.56 5.69 7.86
N ASN A 107 -7.86 5.52 8.10
CA ASN A 107 -8.80 5.02 7.10
C ASN A 107 -8.96 6.01 5.93
N ASP A 108 -8.96 7.32 6.20
CA ASP A 108 -9.06 8.34 5.16
C ASP A 108 -7.78 8.44 4.32
N ALA A 109 -6.60 8.35 4.94
CA ALA A 109 -5.34 8.27 4.23
C ALA A 109 -5.26 7.00 3.36
N PHE A 110 -5.73 5.86 3.88
CA PHE A 110 -5.86 4.62 3.13
C PHE A 110 -6.82 4.77 1.95
N LYS A 111 -8.00 5.37 2.12
CA LYS A 111 -8.95 5.62 1.02
C LYS A 111 -8.36 6.49 -0.08
N LYS A 112 -7.57 7.51 0.27
CA LYS A 112 -6.86 8.35 -0.72
C LYS A 112 -5.85 7.54 -1.53
N ALA A 113 -5.03 6.73 -0.85
CA ALA A 113 -4.08 5.84 -1.50
C ALA A 113 -4.78 4.79 -2.38
N LEU A 114 -5.90 4.24 -1.89
CA LEU A 114 -6.77 3.32 -2.62
C LEU A 114 -7.36 3.97 -3.87
N GLY A 115 -7.80 5.23 -3.77
CA GLY A 115 -8.31 6.01 -4.90
C GLY A 115 -7.25 6.17 -5.98
N HIS A 116 -6.04 6.58 -5.61
CA HIS A 116 -4.91 6.67 -6.55
C HIS A 116 -4.54 5.32 -7.17
N ALA A 117 -4.52 4.25 -6.38
CA ALA A 117 -4.27 2.91 -6.88
C ALA A 117 -5.34 2.50 -7.91
N LYS A 118 -6.62 2.72 -7.62
CA LYS A 118 -7.72 2.43 -8.55
C LYS A 118 -7.63 3.28 -9.82
N GLU A 119 -7.37 4.58 -9.68
CA GLU A 119 -7.19 5.47 -10.83
C GLU A 119 -6.02 5.03 -11.73
N PHE A 120 -4.91 4.57 -11.13
CA PHE A 120 -3.79 4.02 -11.88
C PHE A 120 -4.14 2.71 -12.59
N LEU A 121 -4.89 1.81 -11.95
CA LEU A 121 -5.23 0.49 -12.49
C LEU A 121 -6.35 0.53 -13.54
N PHE A 122 -7.31 1.43 -13.36
CA PHE A 122 -8.59 1.44 -14.09
C PHE A 122 -8.78 2.72 -14.93
N GLY A 123 -7.95 3.74 -14.75
CA GLY A 123 -8.12 5.07 -15.34
C GLY A 123 -9.09 5.94 -14.53
N ALA A 124 -9.09 7.25 -14.82
CA ALA A 124 -9.92 8.24 -14.11
C ALA A 124 -11.43 8.13 -14.37
N ASP A 125 -11.86 7.29 -15.34
CA ASP A 125 -13.24 7.16 -15.78
C ASP A 125 -14.10 6.26 -14.85
N GLU A 126 -13.49 5.33 -14.10
CA GLU A 126 -14.18 4.47 -13.12
C GLU A 126 -14.22 5.05 -11.69
N ALA A 127 -13.65 6.23 -11.45
CA ALA A 127 -13.70 6.91 -10.15
C ALA A 127 -15.02 7.69 -9.91
N VAL A 128 -15.85 7.80 -10.94
CA VAL A 128 -17.14 8.50 -10.93
C VAL A 128 -18.23 7.55 -11.43
N HIS A 129 -18.56 6.51 -10.66
CA HIS A 129 -19.90 5.94 -10.72
C HIS A 129 -20.31 5.19 -9.46
#